data_AF-A0A175YKT2-F1
#
_entry.id   AF-A0A175YKT2-F1
#
_cell.length_a   1.000
_cell.length_b   1.000
_cell.length_c   1.000
_cell.angle_alpha   90.00
_cell.angle_beta   90.00
_cell.angle_gamma   90.00
#
_symmetry.space_group_name_H-M   'P 1'
#
loop_
_entity.id
_entity.type
_entity.pdbx_description
1 polymer ?
#
loop_
_entity_poly.entity_id
_entity_poly.type
_entity_poly.pdbx_seq_one_letter_code
_entity_poly.pdbx_strand_id
1 'polypeptide(L)'
;MESLFLMELENQPCSNRLLKVRLARKWLETGEDDFVLGLNLIMNDQYNIPAALEHDSNLIDVVGIIEDVKYPQIVSNRNNNQQIFRDFVITDLGDCVKVRFWDHFALHFDTLFSEATVRPVIITISSCKMNRNNYSGVTTLTNMPATSIHMNGNCPRAETLRNSSKPEGQDDNNADDEYESGRQEALEKSLTNLNIGISKILRKVGELSCSYKEFAENFELEQKYLRDELKMLRSTADHLKKYI
;
A
#
# COMPACT_ATOMS: atom_id res chain seq x y z
N MET A 1 -7.71 37.26 -8.30
CA MET A 1 -6.66 37.86 -7.45
C MET A 1 -5.49 36.88 -7.19
N GLU A 2 -5.37 35.78 -7.95
CA GLU A 2 -4.20 34.87 -7.94
C GLU A 2 -3.33 35.01 -9.20
N SER A 3 -3.85 35.62 -10.28
CA SER A 3 -3.11 35.75 -11.54
C SER A 3 -2.02 36.83 -11.53
N LEU A 4 -2.03 37.73 -10.53
CA LEU A 4 -1.04 38.80 -10.41
C LEU A 4 0.29 38.29 -9.81
N PHE A 5 0.24 37.26 -8.95
CA PHE A 5 1.43 36.74 -8.28
C PHE A 5 2.35 35.93 -9.21
N LEU A 6 1.77 35.24 -10.20
CA LEU A 6 2.53 34.53 -11.23
C LEU A 6 3.20 35.48 -12.22
N MET A 7 2.58 36.64 -12.49
CA MET A 7 3.11 37.64 -13.43
C MET A 7 4.28 38.44 -12.85
N GLU A 8 4.37 38.58 -11.52
CA GLU A 8 5.51 39.23 -10.84
C GLU A 8 6.79 38.38 -10.82
N LEU A 9 6.69 37.06 -10.99
CA LEU A 9 7.86 36.18 -11.11
C LEU A 9 8.52 36.23 -12.51
N GLU A 10 7.80 36.66 -13.54
CA GLU A 10 8.29 36.67 -14.93
C GLU A 10 9.06 37.95 -15.30
N ASN A 11 9.04 39.00 -14.47
CA ASN A 11 9.58 40.32 -14.84
C ASN A 11 10.73 40.85 -13.99
N GLN A 12 11.35 40.03 -13.13
CA GLN A 12 12.64 40.42 -12.55
C GLN A 12 13.76 40.09 -13.54
N PRO A 13 14.57 41.06 -13.98
CA PRO A 13 15.76 40.76 -14.78
C PRO A 13 16.63 39.86 -13.92
N CYS A 14 16.74 38.60 -14.34
CA CYS A 14 17.47 37.55 -13.65
C CYS A 14 18.94 37.98 -13.56
N SER A 15 19.33 38.63 -12.46
CA SER A 15 20.73 38.75 -12.10
C SER A 15 21.24 37.34 -11.91
N ASN A 16 22.33 36.99 -12.60
CA ASN A 16 22.95 35.67 -12.65
C ASN A 16 22.78 34.88 -11.34
N ARG A 17 21.70 34.10 -11.23
CA ARG A 17 21.52 33.17 -10.13
C ARG A 17 22.43 32.00 -10.45
N LEU A 18 23.64 32.07 -9.92
CA LEU A 18 24.61 30.99 -10.01
C LEU A 18 24.08 29.80 -9.20
N LEU A 19 23.36 28.91 -9.88
CA LEU A 19 23.00 27.60 -9.35
C LEU A 19 24.30 26.81 -9.16
N LYS A 20 24.72 26.67 -7.89
CA LYS A 20 25.88 25.86 -7.54
C LYS A 20 25.45 24.40 -7.46
N VAL A 21 25.45 23.74 -8.61
CA VAL A 21 25.15 22.31 -8.73
C VAL A 21 26.30 21.52 -8.12
N ARG A 22 26.01 20.69 -7.11
CA ARG A 22 27.00 19.76 -6.54
C ARG A 22 26.72 18.37 -7.09
N LEU A 23 27.42 18.01 -8.17
CA LEU A 23 27.43 16.63 -8.68
C LEU A 23 28.19 15.76 -7.68
N ALA A 24 27.56 14.73 -7.14
CA ALA A 24 28.19 13.81 -6.21
C ALA A 24 28.08 12.36 -6.71
N ARG A 25 28.99 11.96 -7.61
CA ARG A 25 29.68 10.65 -7.62
C ARG A 25 30.66 10.51 -8.79
N LYS A 26 31.73 9.77 -8.53
CA LYS A 26 32.71 9.23 -9.48
C LYS A 26 32.37 7.75 -9.70
N TRP A 27 32.34 7.30 -10.96
CA TRP A 27 32.09 5.91 -11.33
C TRP A 27 33.40 5.16 -11.59
N LEU A 28 33.42 3.86 -11.27
CA LEU A 28 34.40 2.91 -11.78
C LEU A 28 33.79 2.28 -13.04
N GLU A 29 34.55 2.21 -14.13
CA GLU A 29 34.14 1.58 -15.39
C GLU A 29 34.01 0.06 -15.24
N THR A 30 32.94 -0.53 -15.80
CA THR A 30 32.93 -1.95 -16.18
C THR A 30 32.15 -2.15 -17.47
N GLY A 31 32.85 -2.61 -18.52
CA GLY A 31 32.43 -3.70 -19.41
C GLY A 31 31.37 -3.42 -20.49
N GLU A 32 31.59 -4.00 -21.67
CA GLU A 32 30.95 -3.71 -22.97
C GLU A 32 29.46 -4.09 -23.16
N ASP A 33 28.73 -4.50 -22.13
CA ASP A 33 27.36 -5.00 -22.32
C ASP A 33 26.29 -4.07 -21.71
N ASP A 34 25.79 -3.18 -22.58
CA ASP A 34 24.44 -2.59 -22.64
C ASP A 34 23.55 -2.67 -21.38
N PHE A 35 23.75 -1.75 -20.42
CA PHE A 35 22.67 -1.24 -19.58
C PHE A 35 22.87 0.24 -19.23
N VAL A 36 21.90 1.08 -19.63
CA VAL A 36 21.83 2.48 -19.19
C VAL A 36 21.31 2.52 -17.75
N LEU A 37 22.20 2.85 -16.81
CA LEU A 37 21.85 3.03 -15.39
C LEU A 37 21.57 4.51 -15.09
N GLY A 38 20.44 4.74 -14.42
CA GLY A 38 19.78 6.05 -14.31
C GLY A 38 20.59 7.18 -13.66
N LEU A 39 20.27 8.39 -14.10
CA LEU A 39 20.79 9.65 -13.60
C LEU A 39 20.11 10.01 -12.27
N ASN A 40 20.86 10.19 -11.18
CA ASN A 40 20.32 10.75 -9.95
C ASN A 40 20.71 12.24 -9.86
N LEU A 41 19.73 13.13 -10.05
CA LEU A 41 19.93 14.57 -10.08
C LEU A 41 19.42 15.19 -8.76
N ILE A 42 20.33 15.49 -7.84
CA ILE A 42 19.97 16.19 -6.59
C ILE A 42 20.18 17.69 -6.80
N MET A 43 19.08 18.42 -6.95
CA MET A 43 19.08 19.88 -7.00
C MET A 43 19.05 20.43 -5.58
N ASN A 44 20.13 21.09 -5.16
CA ASN A 44 20.17 21.78 -3.87
C ASN A 44 20.34 23.29 -4.11
N ASP A 45 19.39 24.07 -3.62
CA ASP A 45 19.54 25.52 -3.48
C ASP A 45 20.39 25.80 -2.23
N GLN A 46 21.65 26.24 -2.41
CA GLN A 46 22.63 26.35 -1.34
C GLN A 46 22.43 27.56 -0.41
N TYR A 47 21.36 28.33 -0.53
CA TYR A 47 21.17 29.49 0.35
C TYR A 47 20.53 29.20 1.71
N ASN A 48 20.13 27.97 2.04
CA ASN A 48 19.46 27.73 3.32
C ASN A 48 19.54 26.29 3.88
N ILE A 49 20.76 25.79 4.09
CA ILE A 49 21.00 24.45 4.68
C ILE A 49 20.35 24.26 6.08
N PRO A 50 20.19 25.27 6.95
CA PRO A 50 19.44 25.09 8.21
C PRO A 50 17.93 24.94 8.01
N ALA A 51 17.34 25.60 7.00
CA ALA A 51 15.90 25.55 6.73
C ALA A 51 15.49 24.29 5.92
N ALA A 52 16.40 23.72 5.13
CA ALA A 52 16.16 22.48 4.40
C ALA A 52 16.01 21.24 5.32
N LEU A 53 16.48 21.34 6.57
CA LEU A 53 16.27 20.33 7.62
C LEU A 53 14.94 20.54 8.38
N GLU A 54 14.31 21.71 8.26
CA GLU A 54 12.97 22.01 8.82
C GLU A 54 11.82 21.64 7.86
N HIS A 55 12.15 21.28 6.61
CA HIS A 55 11.17 20.89 5.61
C HIS A 55 11.25 19.37 5.39
N ASP A 56 10.18 18.68 5.80
CA ASP A 56 9.85 17.28 5.46
C ASP A 56 9.62 17.12 3.93
N SER A 57 10.50 17.63 3.07
CA SER A 57 10.30 17.73 1.62
C SER A 57 11.25 16.86 0.80
N ASN A 58 12.21 16.18 1.43
CA ASN A 58 13.17 15.34 0.71
C ASN A 58 12.64 13.92 0.53
N LEU A 59 12.74 13.41 -0.70
CA LEU A 59 12.52 12.01 -1.01
C LEU A 59 13.82 11.23 -0.82
N ILE A 60 13.72 10.03 -0.25
CA ILE A 60 14.87 9.19 0.07
C ILE A 60 14.70 7.78 -0.51
N ASP A 61 15.83 7.12 -0.74
CA ASP A 61 15.89 5.71 -1.10
C ASP A 61 16.34 4.91 0.13
N VAL A 62 15.63 3.81 0.41
CA VAL A 62 15.93 2.93 1.55
C VAL A 62 15.97 1.47 1.12
N VAL A 63 16.73 0.67 1.86
CA VAL A 63 16.78 -0.78 1.70
C VAL A 63 16.78 -1.45 3.06
N GLY A 64 15.98 -2.49 3.21
CA GLY A 64 15.86 -3.21 4.48
C GLY A 64 15.14 -4.54 4.34
N ILE A 65 15.25 -5.37 5.38
CA ILE A 65 14.54 -6.63 5.52
C ILE A 65 13.12 -6.33 5.97
N ILE A 66 12.11 -6.89 5.28
CA ILE A 66 10.71 -6.73 5.66
C ILE A 66 10.41 -7.59 6.90
N GLU A 67 9.82 -6.95 7.91
CA GLU A 67 9.32 -7.56 9.14
C GLU A 67 7.92 -7.05 9.49
N ASP A 68 7.26 -7.74 10.42
CA ASP A 68 6.00 -7.34 11.06
C ASP A 68 4.91 -6.81 10.11
N VAL A 69 4.68 -7.52 9.00
CA VAL A 69 3.68 -7.14 8.00
C VAL A 69 2.27 -7.30 8.59
N LYS A 70 1.59 -6.17 8.83
CA LYS A 70 0.21 -6.16 9.36
C LYS A 70 -0.80 -6.47 8.25
N TYR A 71 -2.03 -6.82 8.63
CA TYR A 71 -3.16 -6.92 7.69
C TYR A 71 -3.50 -5.55 7.07
N PRO A 72 -4.01 -5.49 5.83
CA PRO A 72 -4.50 -4.25 5.24
C PRO A 72 -5.61 -3.64 6.08
N GLN A 73 -5.63 -2.32 6.17
CA GLN A 73 -6.63 -1.56 6.92
C GLN A 73 -7.35 -0.58 6.00
N ILE A 74 -8.65 -0.41 6.22
CA ILE A 74 -9.49 0.55 5.49
C ILE A 74 -9.86 1.68 6.43
N VAL A 75 -9.64 2.91 5.99
CA VAL A 75 -9.96 4.13 6.74
C VAL A 75 -10.67 5.13 5.85
N SER A 76 -11.62 5.88 6.41
CA SER A 76 -12.21 7.02 5.71
C SER A 76 -11.35 8.26 5.97
N ASN A 77 -10.94 8.94 4.91
CA ASN A 77 -10.22 10.21 5.04
C ASN A 77 -11.18 11.37 5.37
N ARG A 78 -10.61 12.57 5.57
CA ARG A 78 -11.39 13.78 5.92
C ARG A 78 -12.45 14.17 4.88
N ASN A 79 -12.29 13.70 3.64
CA ASN A 79 -13.22 13.95 2.54
C ASN A 79 -14.24 12.80 2.37
N ASN A 80 -14.36 11.91 3.37
CA ASN A 80 -15.18 10.69 3.34
C ASN A 80 -14.83 9.69 2.22
N ASN A 81 -13.65 9.79 1.63
CA ASN A 81 -13.17 8.77 0.69
C ASN A 81 -12.55 7.62 1.47
N GLN A 82 -12.93 6.39 1.13
CA GLN A 82 -12.29 5.19 1.68
C GLN A 82 -10.89 5.06 1.08
N GLN A 83 -9.90 4.92 1.94
CA GLN A 83 -8.51 4.64 1.59
C GLN A 83 -8.07 3.34 2.27
N ILE A 84 -7.22 2.59 1.59
CA ILE A 84 -6.61 1.38 2.13
C ILE A 84 -5.15 1.67 2.45
N PHE A 85 -4.62 1.11 3.51
CA PHE A 85 -3.18 1.14 3.77
C PHE A 85 -2.64 -0.18 4.29
N ARG A 86 -1.33 -0.36 4.09
CA ARG A 86 -0.55 -1.51 4.56
C ARG A 86 0.60 -1.00 5.43
N ASP A 87 0.64 -1.45 6.67
CA ASP A 87 1.71 -1.16 7.63
C ASP A 87 2.66 -2.37 7.75
N PHE A 88 3.96 -2.10 7.76
CA PHE A 88 5.01 -3.08 8.04
C PHE A 88 6.26 -2.38 8.59
N VAL A 89 7.26 -3.16 8.96
CA VAL A 89 8.56 -2.65 9.44
C VAL A 89 9.64 -3.07 8.46
N ILE A 90 10.64 -2.22 8.27
CA ILE A 90 11.90 -2.64 7.65
C ILE A 90 13.03 -2.48 8.66
N THR A 91 13.97 -3.42 8.66
CA THR A 91 15.15 -3.41 9.54
C THR A 91 16.42 -3.58 8.72
N ASP A 92 17.51 -2.98 9.20
CA ASP A 92 18.85 -3.25 8.70
C ASP A 92 19.67 -4.18 9.62
N LEU A 93 18.97 -4.86 10.54
CA LEU A 93 19.48 -5.68 11.65
C LEU A 93 19.98 -4.89 12.86
N GLY A 94 20.12 -3.56 12.76
CA GLY A 94 20.40 -2.69 13.90
C GLY A 94 19.18 -1.85 14.26
N ASP A 95 18.72 -1.04 13.31
CA ASP A 95 17.60 -0.12 13.48
C ASP A 95 16.38 -0.55 12.66
N CYS A 96 15.20 -0.18 13.15
CA CYS A 96 13.94 -0.46 12.48
C CYS A 96 13.16 0.82 12.17
N VAL A 97 12.47 0.83 11.04
CA VAL A 97 11.60 1.94 10.65
C VAL A 97 10.27 1.43 10.14
N LYS A 98 9.20 2.12 10.54
CA LYS A 98 7.84 1.81 10.10
C LYS A 98 7.63 2.28 8.67
N VAL A 99 6.96 1.48 7.87
CA VAL A 99 6.54 1.83 6.51
C VAL A 99 5.02 1.72 6.41
N ARG A 100 4.42 2.70 5.73
CA ARG A 100 3.00 2.71 5.38
C ARG A 100 2.82 2.98 3.89
N PHE A 101 2.27 2.01 3.19
CA PHE A 101 1.83 2.19 1.81
C PHE A 101 0.32 2.41 1.73
N TRP A 102 -0.09 3.25 0.79
CA TRP A 102 -1.48 3.66 0.59
C TRP A 102 -2.05 3.16 -0.74
N ASP A 103 -3.35 2.93 -0.74
CA ASP A 103 -4.21 2.72 -1.90
C ASP A 103 -3.69 1.62 -2.84
N HIS A 104 -3.71 1.84 -4.16
CA HIS A 104 -3.26 0.85 -5.14
C HIS A 104 -1.80 0.42 -4.92
N PHE A 105 -0.96 1.28 -4.34
CA PHE A 105 0.43 0.95 -4.04
C PHE A 105 0.54 -0.09 -2.92
N ALA A 106 -0.35 -0.03 -1.93
CA ALA A 106 -0.45 -1.03 -0.87
C ALA A 106 -0.81 -2.42 -1.42
N LEU A 107 -1.76 -2.46 -2.36
CA LEU A 107 -2.17 -3.70 -3.04
C LEU A 107 -1.03 -4.26 -3.93
N HIS A 108 -0.32 -3.39 -4.65
CA HIS A 108 0.82 -3.78 -5.46
C HIS A 108 1.95 -4.40 -4.62
N PHE A 109 2.22 -3.83 -3.45
CA PHE A 109 3.14 -4.41 -2.47
C PHE A 109 2.70 -5.81 -2.03
N ASP A 110 1.42 -6.03 -1.74
CA ASP A 110 0.92 -7.34 -1.30
C ASP A 110 1.13 -8.42 -2.35
N THR A 111 0.89 -8.09 -3.63
CA THR A 111 1.18 -8.98 -4.76
C THR A 111 2.66 -9.37 -4.78
N LEU A 112 3.55 -8.39 -4.83
CA LEU A 112 5.00 -8.64 -4.87
C LEU A 112 5.49 -9.42 -3.64
N PHE A 113 4.95 -9.11 -2.45
CA PHE A 113 5.34 -9.77 -1.21
C PHE A 113 4.90 -11.23 -1.16
N SER A 114 3.74 -11.54 -1.73
CA SER A 114 3.23 -12.91 -1.85
C SER A 114 4.01 -13.74 -2.88
N GLU A 115 4.53 -13.10 -3.92
CA GLU A 115 5.34 -13.73 -4.97
C GLU A 115 6.81 -13.94 -4.55
N ALA A 116 7.27 -13.25 -3.49
CA ALA A 116 8.65 -13.34 -3.01
C ALA A 116 8.96 -14.71 -2.38
N THR A 117 9.69 -15.54 -3.14
CA THR A 117 10.14 -16.88 -2.73
C THR A 117 11.39 -16.87 -1.87
N VAL A 118 12.32 -15.94 -2.11
CA VAL A 118 13.61 -15.86 -1.41
C VAL A 118 13.47 -15.18 -0.05
N ARG A 119 14.02 -15.80 1.01
CA ARG A 119 13.99 -15.31 2.39
C ARG A 119 15.41 -14.99 2.93
N PRO A 120 15.56 -13.98 3.81
CA PRO A 120 14.55 -12.98 4.16
C PRO A 120 14.17 -12.11 2.96
N VAL A 121 12.95 -11.54 2.96
CA VAL A 121 12.51 -10.65 1.88
C VAL A 121 13.13 -9.29 2.10
N ILE A 122 13.98 -8.87 1.17
CA ILE A 122 14.64 -7.56 1.22
C ILE A 122 13.92 -6.64 0.25
N ILE A 123 13.52 -5.46 0.71
CA ILE A 123 12.87 -4.45 -0.11
C ILE A 123 13.81 -3.27 -0.31
N THR A 124 13.88 -2.79 -1.55
CA THR A 124 14.38 -1.46 -1.88
C THR A 124 13.18 -0.57 -2.20
N ILE A 125 13.05 0.53 -1.47
CA ILE A 125 12.01 1.53 -1.69
C ILE A 125 12.71 2.81 -2.16
N SER A 126 12.46 3.20 -3.39
CA SER A 126 13.03 4.41 -3.96
C SER A 126 12.05 5.58 -3.87
N SER A 127 12.56 6.79 -3.70
CA SER A 127 11.78 8.04 -3.69
C SER A 127 10.60 8.04 -2.72
N CYS A 128 10.79 7.48 -1.52
CA CYS A 128 9.79 7.51 -0.45
C CYS A 128 9.93 8.77 0.41
N LYS A 129 8.83 9.16 1.05
CA LYS A 129 8.82 10.30 1.96
C LYS A 129 8.92 9.84 3.40
N MET A 130 9.89 10.37 4.13
CA MET A 130 10.00 10.21 5.57
C MET A 130 9.11 11.25 6.25
N ASN A 131 8.14 10.79 7.04
CA ASN A 131 7.31 11.65 7.88
C ASN A 131 7.64 11.37 9.34
N ARG A 132 7.95 12.42 10.09
CA ARG A 132 8.10 12.34 11.54
C ARG A 132 6.84 12.86 12.20
N ASN A 133 6.18 12.03 13.01
CA ASN A 133 5.06 12.50 13.80
C ASN A 133 5.59 13.31 14.99
N ASN A 134 5.43 14.63 14.94
CA ASN A 134 5.91 15.56 15.97
C ASN A 134 5.35 15.30 17.38
N TYR A 135 4.23 14.59 17.51
CA TYR A 135 3.64 14.26 18.81
C TYR A 135 4.21 12.96 19.39
N SER A 136 4.30 11.92 18.58
CA SER A 136 4.76 10.59 19.03
C SER A 136 6.27 10.37 18.88
N GLY A 137 6.95 11.23 18.13
CA GLY A 137 8.35 11.06 17.74
C GLY A 137 8.60 9.97 16.70
N VAL A 138 7.58 9.15 16.37
CA VAL A 138 7.69 8.01 15.46
C VAL A 138 7.93 8.48 14.03
N THR A 139 8.94 7.89 13.40
CA THR A 139 9.27 8.09 11.99
C THR A 139 8.59 7.02 11.17
N THR A 140 7.93 7.42 10.08
CA THR A 140 7.24 6.51 9.16
C THR A 140 7.55 6.88 7.72
N LEU A 141 7.95 5.89 6.93
CA LEU A 141 8.12 6.03 5.49
C LEU A 141 6.79 5.84 4.78
N THR A 142 6.51 6.69 3.80
CA THR A 142 5.27 6.66 3.03
C THR A 142 5.54 6.74 1.54
N ASN A 143 4.67 6.11 0.75
CA ASN A 143 4.75 6.22 -0.71
C ASN A 143 4.26 7.59 -1.19
N MET A 144 4.93 8.08 -2.22
CA MET A 144 4.63 9.26 -3.02
C MET A 144 4.39 8.81 -4.48
N PRO A 145 3.86 9.67 -5.36
CA PRO A 145 3.66 9.30 -6.77
C PRO A 145 4.92 8.81 -7.49
N ALA A 146 6.10 9.28 -7.07
CA ALA A 146 7.39 8.86 -7.63
C ALA A 146 7.97 7.60 -6.95
N THR A 147 7.33 7.05 -5.92
CA THR A 147 7.87 5.91 -5.18
C THR A 147 7.80 4.64 -6.02
N SER A 148 8.90 3.88 -6.04
CA SER A 148 8.97 2.55 -6.65
C SER A 148 9.54 1.54 -5.65
N ILE A 149 9.11 0.29 -5.75
CA ILE A 149 9.61 -0.79 -4.89
C ILE A 149 10.18 -1.95 -5.72
N HIS A 150 11.25 -2.54 -5.21
CA HIS A 150 11.86 -3.75 -5.76
C HIS A 150 12.12 -4.73 -4.63
N MET A 151 11.68 -5.98 -4.79
CA MET A 151 11.90 -7.04 -3.81
C MET A 151 13.03 -7.95 -4.26
N ASN A 152 13.92 -8.29 -3.33
CA ASN A 152 15.11 -9.11 -3.56
C ASN A 152 15.95 -8.62 -4.75
N GLY A 153 16.02 -7.30 -4.93
CA GLY A 153 16.82 -6.68 -5.98
C GLY A 153 18.30 -7.03 -5.81
N ASN A 154 19.00 -7.13 -6.95
CA ASN A 154 20.43 -7.37 -6.97
C ASN A 154 21.18 -6.06 -6.71
N CYS A 155 21.29 -5.67 -5.44
CA CYS A 155 22.09 -4.53 -5.04
C CYS A 155 23.07 -4.94 -3.92
N PRO A 156 24.30 -4.38 -3.88
CA PRO A 156 25.33 -4.79 -2.91
C PRO A 156 24.88 -4.72 -1.45
N ARG A 157 24.01 -3.75 -1.12
CA ARG A 157 23.47 -3.59 0.23
C ARG A 157 22.47 -4.70 0.58
N ALA A 158 21.65 -5.17 -0.37
CA ALA A 158 20.77 -6.31 -0.15
C ALA A 158 21.56 -7.61 0.04
N GLU A 159 22.65 -7.81 -0.72
CA GLU A 159 23.54 -8.96 -0.51
C GLU A 159 24.19 -8.93 0.88
N THR A 160 24.65 -7.75 1.32
CA THR A 160 25.22 -7.57 2.66
C THR A 160 24.21 -7.94 3.74
N LEU A 161 22.98 -7.40 3.66
CA LEU A 161 21.91 -7.72 4.61
C LEU A 161 21.55 -9.20 4.61
N ARG A 162 21.57 -9.85 3.43
CA ARG A 162 21.30 -11.28 3.32
C ARG A 162 22.39 -12.13 3.95
N ASN A 163 23.65 -11.74 3.80
CA ASN A 163 24.77 -12.46 4.41
C ASN A 163 24.80 -12.24 5.93
N SER A 164 24.54 -11.02 6.39
CA SER A 164 24.50 -10.69 7.83
C SER A 164 23.27 -11.24 8.56
N SER A 165 22.21 -11.63 7.84
CA SER A 165 21.04 -12.28 8.44
C SER A 165 21.15 -13.81 8.51
N LYS A 166 22.20 -14.40 7.94
CA LYS A 166 22.51 -15.81 8.16
C LYS A 166 23.09 -15.96 9.57
N PRO A 167 22.58 -16.88 10.41
CA PRO A 167 23.15 -17.09 11.74
C PRO A 167 24.62 -17.51 11.63
N GLU A 168 25.49 -16.88 12.41
CA GLU A 168 26.89 -17.28 12.52
C GLU A 168 26.97 -18.69 13.14
N GLY A 169 27.43 -19.69 12.37
CA GLY A 169 27.81 -21.00 12.90
C GLY A 169 26.91 -22.20 12.58
N GLN A 170 26.35 -22.31 11.37
CA GLN A 170 25.82 -23.60 10.89
C GLN A 170 26.88 -24.33 10.07
N ASP A 171 27.65 -25.19 10.76
CA ASP A 171 28.27 -26.36 10.11
C ASP A 171 27.12 -27.23 9.55
N ASP A 172 27.30 -27.68 8.30
CA ASP A 172 26.30 -28.23 7.38
C ASP A 172 25.59 -29.54 7.80
N ASN A 173 25.48 -29.90 9.08
CA ASN A 173 24.80 -31.15 9.46
C ASN A 173 24.02 -31.00 10.78
N ASN A 174 22.67 -31.03 10.70
CA ASN A 174 21.67 -31.30 11.77
C ASN A 174 20.74 -30.16 12.25
N ALA A 175 20.35 -29.18 11.42
CA ALA A 175 19.43 -28.09 11.85
C ALA A 175 18.07 -28.03 11.13
N ASP A 176 17.67 -29.09 10.43
CA ASP A 176 16.44 -29.07 9.63
C ASP A 176 15.16 -29.39 10.44
N ASP A 177 15.27 -30.02 11.62
CA ASP A 177 14.07 -30.56 12.31
C ASP A 177 13.38 -29.57 13.29
N GLU A 178 14.11 -28.67 13.94
CA GLU A 178 13.53 -27.82 14.99
C GLU A 178 12.98 -26.48 14.46
N TYR A 179 13.56 -25.95 13.37
CA TYR A 179 13.11 -24.72 12.71
C TYR A 179 11.88 -24.95 11.80
N GLU A 180 11.75 -26.13 11.19
CA GLU A 180 10.54 -26.50 10.43
C GLU A 180 9.32 -26.72 11.34
N SER A 181 9.50 -27.32 12.51
CA SER A 181 8.41 -27.62 13.46
C SER A 181 7.66 -26.37 13.93
N GLY A 182 8.39 -25.32 14.36
CA GLY A 182 7.78 -24.05 14.78
C GLY A 182 7.10 -23.29 13.63
N ARG A 183 7.61 -23.44 12.39
CA ARG A 183 7.02 -22.86 11.18
C ARG A 183 5.74 -23.58 10.79
N GLN A 184 5.70 -24.90 10.93
CA GLN A 184 4.53 -25.72 10.62
C GLN A 184 3.38 -25.41 11.60
N GLU A 185 3.67 -25.25 12.89
CA GLU A 185 2.68 -24.85 13.89
C GLU A 185 2.11 -23.43 13.63
N ALA A 186 2.97 -22.48 13.24
CA ALA A 186 2.54 -21.12 12.89
C ALA A 186 1.68 -21.09 11.60
N LEU A 187 2.00 -21.94 10.62
CA LEU A 187 1.25 -22.09 9.39
C LEU A 187 -0.13 -22.70 9.66
N GLU A 188 -0.19 -23.75 10.50
CA GLU A 188 -1.44 -24.39 10.92
C GLU A 188 -2.33 -23.43 11.72
N LYS A 189 -1.75 -22.62 12.61
CA LYS A 189 -2.48 -21.55 13.31
C LYS A 189 -3.02 -20.48 12.36
N SER A 190 -2.27 -20.11 11.31
CA SER A 190 -2.78 -19.20 10.28
C SER A 190 -3.89 -19.83 9.45
N LEU A 191 -3.75 -21.10 9.04
CA LEU A 191 -4.76 -21.82 8.27
C LEU A 191 -6.07 -21.96 9.05
N THR A 192 -5.98 -22.31 10.33
CA THR A 192 -7.16 -22.45 11.21
C THR A 192 -7.88 -21.13 11.40
N ASN A 193 -7.16 -20.03 11.63
CA ASN A 193 -7.75 -18.70 11.71
C ASN A 193 -8.41 -18.27 10.39
N LEU A 194 -7.80 -18.57 9.25
CA LEU A 194 -8.38 -18.30 7.94
C LEU A 194 -9.68 -19.11 7.74
N ASN A 195 -9.67 -20.40 8.07
CA ASN A 195 -10.85 -21.27 7.96
C ASN A 195 -12.01 -20.80 8.86
N ILE A 196 -11.70 -20.31 10.07
CA ILE A 196 -12.68 -19.67 10.95
C ILE A 196 -13.27 -18.41 10.29
N GLY A 197 -12.42 -17.58 9.66
CA GLY A 197 -12.84 -16.39 8.91
C GLY A 197 -13.78 -16.73 7.76
N ILE A 198 -13.39 -17.69 6.91
CA ILE A 198 -14.21 -18.19 5.79
C ILE A 198 -15.56 -18.71 6.30
N SER A 199 -15.56 -19.49 7.38
CA SER A 199 -16.80 -20.04 7.97
C SER A 199 -17.75 -18.93 8.45
N LYS A 200 -17.22 -17.86 9.06
CA LYS A 200 -18.02 -16.70 9.47
C LYS A 200 -18.60 -15.95 8.27
N ILE A 201 -17.83 -15.81 7.19
CA ILE A 201 -18.29 -15.18 5.95
C ILE A 201 -19.39 -16.02 5.31
N LEU A 202 -19.19 -17.33 5.15
CA LEU A 202 -20.18 -18.25 4.58
C LEU A 202 -21.50 -18.22 5.36
N ARG A 203 -21.43 -18.16 6.69
CA ARG A 203 -22.63 -18.01 7.53
C ARG A 203 -23.38 -16.71 7.23
N LYS A 204 -22.67 -15.57 7.15
CA LYS A 204 -23.29 -14.27 6.80
C LYS A 204 -23.88 -14.26 5.40
N VAL A 205 -23.22 -14.90 4.43
CA VAL A 205 -23.75 -15.07 3.07
C VAL A 205 -25.03 -15.90 3.09
N GLY A 206 -25.07 -16.97 3.89
CA GLY A 206 -26.28 -17.76 4.11
C GLY A 206 -27.42 -16.96 4.73
N GLU A 207 -27.15 -16.19 5.79
CA GLU A 207 -28.12 -15.29 6.43
C GLU A 207 -28.69 -14.27 5.42
N LEU A 208 -27.82 -13.65 4.60
CA LEU A 208 -28.22 -12.71 3.56
C LEU A 208 -29.08 -13.38 2.48
N SER A 209 -28.73 -14.61 2.09
CA SER A 209 -29.48 -15.38 1.10
C SER A 209 -30.89 -15.73 1.60
N CYS A 210 -31.05 -16.09 2.88
CA CYS A 210 -32.36 -16.30 3.48
C CYS A 210 -33.19 -15.02 3.49
N SER A 211 -32.60 -13.90 3.91
CA SER A 211 -33.28 -12.59 3.93
C SER A 211 -33.73 -12.16 2.53
N TYR A 212 -32.89 -12.40 1.51
CA TYR A 212 -33.26 -12.10 0.12
C TYR A 212 -34.42 -12.97 -0.37
N LYS A 213 -34.47 -14.25 0.03
CA LYS A 213 -35.57 -15.15 -0.33
C LYS A 213 -36.89 -14.71 0.29
N GLU A 214 -36.89 -14.34 1.58
CA GLU A 214 -38.06 -13.79 2.26
C GLU A 214 -38.54 -12.48 1.60
N PHE A 215 -37.60 -11.60 1.23
CA PHE A 215 -37.93 -10.39 0.50
C PHE A 215 -38.59 -10.68 -0.85
N ALA A 216 -38.04 -11.64 -1.63
CA ALA A 216 -38.58 -12.02 -2.93
C ALA A 216 -40.00 -12.61 -2.81
N GLU A 217 -40.24 -13.49 -1.83
CA GLU A 217 -41.57 -14.06 -1.57
C GLU A 217 -42.59 -12.98 -1.18
N ASN A 218 -42.21 -12.04 -0.31
CA ASN A 218 -43.07 -10.91 0.06
C ASN A 218 -43.38 -10.00 -1.13
N PHE A 219 -42.38 -9.72 -1.97
CA PHE A 219 -42.55 -8.90 -3.16
C PHE A 219 -43.51 -9.55 -4.17
N GLU A 220 -43.41 -10.86 -4.40
CA GLU A 220 -44.36 -11.58 -5.27
C GLU A 220 -45.79 -11.54 -4.73
N LEU A 221 -45.96 -11.63 -3.40
CA LEU A 221 -47.26 -11.60 -2.76
C LEU A 221 -47.92 -10.22 -2.88
N GLU A 222 -47.14 -9.15 -2.74
CA GLU A 222 -47.60 -7.77 -2.94
C GLU A 222 -47.95 -7.50 -4.41
N GLN A 223 -47.13 -7.99 -5.36
CA GLN A 223 -47.44 -7.91 -6.79
C GLN A 223 -48.74 -8.64 -7.14
N LYS A 224 -48.99 -9.79 -6.52
CA LYS A 224 -50.24 -10.54 -6.71
C LYS A 224 -51.44 -9.75 -6.19
N TYR A 225 -51.34 -9.21 -4.97
CA TYR A 225 -52.39 -8.41 -4.36
C TYR A 225 -52.79 -7.21 -5.25
N LEU A 226 -51.81 -6.45 -5.72
CA LEU A 226 -52.05 -5.29 -6.60
C LEU A 226 -52.72 -5.68 -7.92
N ARG A 227 -52.36 -6.84 -8.50
CA ARG A 227 -53.01 -7.35 -9.73
C ARG A 227 -54.46 -7.71 -9.49
N ASP A 228 -54.77 -8.34 -8.37
CA ASP A 228 -56.14 -8.74 -8.02
C ASP A 228 -57.01 -7.49 -7.75
N GLU A 229 -56.47 -6.49 -7.05
CA GLU A 229 -57.15 -5.21 -6.82
C GLU A 229 -57.43 -4.46 -8.13
N LEU A 230 -56.45 -4.37 -9.03
CA LEU A 230 -56.64 -3.78 -10.36
C LEU A 230 -57.71 -4.53 -11.18
N LYS A 231 -57.76 -5.85 -11.07
CA LYS A 231 -58.77 -6.67 -11.76
C LYS A 231 -60.18 -6.39 -11.22
N MET A 232 -60.32 -6.25 -9.90
CA MET A 232 -61.57 -5.86 -9.26
C MET A 232 -62.03 -4.47 -9.70
N LEU A 233 -61.14 -3.48 -9.67
CA LEU A 233 -61.44 -2.11 -10.10
C LEU A 233 -61.88 -2.05 -11.57
N ARG A 234 -61.21 -2.81 -12.46
CA ARG A 234 -61.61 -2.92 -13.87
C ARG A 234 -63.00 -3.53 -14.03
N SER A 235 -63.28 -4.62 -13.30
CA SER A 235 -64.61 -5.25 -13.34
C SER A 235 -65.72 -4.30 -12.87
N THR A 236 -65.47 -3.52 -11.81
CA THR A 236 -66.42 -2.52 -11.30
C THR A 236 -66.64 -1.40 -12.31
N ALA A 237 -65.56 -0.89 -12.92
CA ALA A 237 -65.65 0.15 -13.95
C ALA A 237 -66.44 -0.34 -15.18
N ASP A 238 -66.22 -1.57 -15.63
CA ASP A 238 -66.97 -2.16 -16.75
C ASP A 238 -68.44 -2.43 -16.40
N HIS A 239 -68.75 -2.72 -15.13
CA HIS A 239 -70.14 -2.83 -14.69
C HIS A 239 -70.85 -1.48 -14.70
N LEU A 240 -70.19 -0.41 -14.20
CA LEU A 240 -70.74 0.94 -14.20
C LEU A 240 -70.97 1.50 -15.61
N LYS A 241 -70.09 1.17 -16.57
CA LYS A 241 -70.26 1.52 -17.99
C LYS A 241 -71.53 0.94 -18.62
N LYS A 242 -72.15 -0.10 -18.06
CA LYS A 242 -73.41 -0.66 -18.58
C LYS A 242 -74.64 0.17 -18.19
N TYR A 243 -74.50 1.10 -17.25
CA TYR A 243 -75.57 1.95 -16.72
C TYR A 243 -75.48 3.40 -17.20
N ILE A 244 -74.52 3.71 -18.07
CA ILE A 244 -74.34 5.00 -18.75
C ILE A 244 -74.58 4.76 -20.25
#